data_AF-Q141R3-F1
#
_entry.id   AF-Q141R3-F1
#
_cell.length_a   1.000
_cell.length_b   1.000
_cell.length_c   1.000
_cell.angle_alpha   90.00
_cell.angle_beta   90.00
_cell.angle_gamma   90.00
#
_symmetry.space_group_name_H-M   'P 1'
#
loop_
_entity.id
_entity.type
_entity.pdbx_description
1 polymer ?
#
loop_
_entity_poly.entity_id
_entity_poly.type
_entity_poly.pdbx_seq_one_letter_code
_entity_poly.pdbx_strand_id
1 'polypeptide(L)'
;METSRTIVFRKPITAGAGAGARTYDSVTLREPLAGDYETAEKNAGKYGLVVALIATVSGVPIDAVDQMYGSQIEEAEDFFAVFAEGVSPTEKRSDDEMTLPLQQPVKLTEDDTGLNAASLDLSEPTNLQRRKARAAGGPFAASIALISDVAKVPRKTVRAMCARDFLTAVGYFNGFQIGRRPGSDD
;
A
#
# COMPACT_ATOMS: atom_id res chain seq x y z
N MET A 1 15.95 -9.04 -1.00
CA MET A 1 14.63 -8.96 -0.34
C MET A 1 13.72 -9.97 -1.01
N GLU A 2 13.02 -10.78 -0.22
CA GLU A 2 12.05 -11.76 -0.74
C GLU A 2 10.82 -10.99 -1.28
N THR A 3 10.45 -11.21 -2.55
CA THR A 3 9.34 -10.49 -3.21
C THR A 3 8.02 -11.27 -3.21
N SER A 4 8.06 -12.52 -2.78
CA SER A 4 6.91 -13.42 -2.69
C SER A 4 7.12 -14.40 -1.56
N ARG A 5 6.07 -14.68 -0.78
CA ARG A 5 6.08 -15.65 0.33
C ARG A 5 4.86 -16.55 0.28
N THR A 6 5.06 -17.85 0.47
CA THR A 6 3.95 -18.81 0.60
C THR A 6 3.83 -19.27 2.04
N ILE A 7 2.64 -19.10 2.63
CA ILE A 7 2.32 -19.53 3.98
C ILE A 7 1.38 -20.73 3.86
N VAL A 8 1.88 -21.92 4.20
CA VAL A 8 1.10 -23.15 4.20
C VAL A 8 0.21 -23.19 5.44
N PHE A 9 -1.09 -23.40 5.25
CA PHE A 9 -2.03 -23.49 6.35
C PHE A 9 -1.75 -24.76 7.17
N ARG A 10 -1.75 -24.61 8.50
CA ARG A 10 -1.55 -25.76 9.39
C ARG A 10 -2.66 -26.80 9.25
N LYS A 11 -3.85 -26.36 8.84
CA LYS A 11 -4.97 -27.19 8.42
C LYS A 11 -5.58 -26.58 7.16
N PRO A 12 -5.97 -27.38 6.17
CA PRO A 12 -6.70 -26.86 5.02
C PRO A 12 -7.95 -26.10 5.46
N ILE A 13 -8.17 -24.92 4.87
CA ILE A 13 -9.31 -24.07 5.17
C ILE A 13 -10.31 -24.19 4.03
N THR A 14 -11.57 -24.46 4.35
CA THR A 14 -12.64 -24.51 3.33
C THR A 14 -13.50 -23.27 3.45
N ALA A 15 -13.70 -22.56 2.34
CA ALA A 15 -14.62 -21.43 2.24
C ALA A 15 -15.68 -21.67 1.17
N GLY A 16 -16.86 -21.08 1.39
CA GLY A 16 -18.06 -21.31 0.59
C GLY A 16 -18.93 -22.45 1.13
N ALA A 17 -20.00 -22.76 0.41
CA ALA A 17 -20.96 -23.81 0.77
C ALA A 17 -21.41 -24.59 -0.48
N GLY A 18 -21.81 -25.85 -0.26
CA GLY A 18 -22.31 -26.73 -1.34
C GLY A 18 -21.29 -26.97 -2.44
N ALA A 19 -21.74 -27.01 -3.70
CA ALA A 19 -20.88 -27.26 -4.86
C ALA A 19 -19.85 -26.15 -5.15
N GLY A 20 -19.96 -24.99 -4.49
CA GLY A 20 -19.02 -23.87 -4.62
C GLY A 20 -17.97 -23.81 -3.52
N ALA A 21 -17.95 -24.76 -2.59
CA ALA A 21 -16.94 -24.81 -1.53
C ALA A 21 -15.56 -25.11 -2.13
N ARG A 22 -14.55 -24.33 -1.74
CA ARG A 22 -13.17 -24.52 -2.13
C ARG A 22 -12.28 -24.67 -0.91
N THR A 23 -11.41 -25.66 -0.96
CA THR A 23 -10.37 -25.90 0.05
C THR A 23 -9.08 -25.22 -0.39
N TYR A 24 -8.41 -24.59 0.58
CA TYR A 24 -7.17 -23.87 0.43
C TYR A 24 -6.15 -24.49 1.40
N ASP A 25 -4.96 -24.81 0.89
CA ASP A 25 -3.88 -25.37 1.69
C ASP A 25 -2.81 -24.32 2.04
N SER A 26 -2.87 -23.15 1.39
CA SER A 26 -1.91 -22.06 1.58
C SER A 26 -2.45 -20.73 1.05
N VAL A 27 -1.75 -19.66 1.41
CA VAL A 27 -1.76 -18.38 0.69
C VAL A 27 -0.39 -18.12 0.08
N THR A 28 -0.36 -17.52 -1.11
CA THR A 28 0.86 -16.96 -1.70
C THR A 28 0.72 -15.45 -1.76
N LEU A 29 1.68 -14.76 -1.16
CA LEU A 29 1.73 -13.32 -1.01
C LEU A 29 2.83 -12.76 -1.90
N ARG A 30 2.62 -11.56 -2.41
CA ARG A 30 3.64 -10.73 -3.09
C ARG A 30 3.76 -9.39 -2.38
N GLU A 31 4.75 -8.59 -2.75
CA GLU A 31 4.73 -7.16 -2.40
C GLU A 31 3.39 -6.54 -2.80
N PRO A 32 2.65 -5.90 -1.87
CA PRO A 32 1.40 -5.22 -2.19
C PRO A 32 1.62 -4.07 -3.17
N LEU A 33 0.61 -3.78 -3.99
CA LEU A 33 0.53 -2.53 -4.73
C LEU A 33 -0.21 -1.50 -3.88
N ALA A 34 -0.03 -0.21 -4.19
CA ALA A 34 -0.80 0.86 -3.53
C ALA A 34 -2.32 0.63 -3.62
N GLY A 35 -2.80 0.12 -4.77
CA GLY A 35 -4.20 -0.22 -4.97
C GLY A 35 -4.70 -1.39 -4.11
N ASP A 36 -3.81 -2.29 -3.69
CA ASP A 36 -4.19 -3.38 -2.77
C ASP A 36 -4.45 -2.84 -1.37
N TYR A 37 -3.62 -1.90 -0.88
CA TYR A 37 -3.88 -1.21 0.39
C TYR A 37 -5.22 -0.45 0.38
N GLU A 38 -5.50 0.29 -0.70
CA GLU A 38 -6.80 0.98 -0.85
C GLU A 38 -7.99 0.01 -0.88
N THR A 39 -7.82 -1.15 -1.53
CA THR A 39 -8.87 -2.18 -1.61
C THR A 39 -9.05 -2.88 -0.26
N ALA A 40 -7.95 -3.23 0.41
CA ALA A 40 -7.95 -3.82 1.73
C ALA A 40 -8.59 -2.88 2.77
N GLU A 41 -8.29 -1.58 2.73
CA GLU A 41 -8.92 -0.56 3.59
C GLU A 41 -10.44 -0.55 3.45
N LYS A 42 -10.96 -0.61 2.22
CA LYS A 42 -12.41 -0.65 1.96
C LYS A 42 -13.07 -1.94 2.47
N ASN A 43 -12.32 -3.05 2.47
CA ASN A 43 -12.82 -4.37 2.84
C ASN A 43 -12.48 -4.77 4.28
N ALA A 44 -11.67 -3.99 5.00
CA ALA A 44 -11.17 -4.31 6.34
C ALA A 44 -12.31 -4.58 7.32
N GLY A 45 -13.32 -3.71 7.36
CA GLY A 45 -14.55 -3.89 8.14
C GLY A 45 -14.29 -4.49 9.54
N LYS A 46 -14.92 -5.64 9.81
CA LYS A 46 -14.75 -6.40 11.06
C LYS A 46 -13.46 -7.24 11.14
N TYR A 47 -12.81 -7.50 10.00
CA TYR A 47 -11.64 -8.38 9.87
C TYR A 47 -10.32 -7.67 10.22
N GLY A 48 -10.28 -6.35 10.01
CA GLY A 48 -9.06 -5.56 10.11
C GLY A 48 -8.25 -5.54 8.79
N LEU A 49 -7.30 -4.60 8.73
CA LEU A 49 -6.57 -4.28 7.50
C LEU A 49 -5.68 -5.44 7.05
N VAL A 50 -4.94 -6.07 7.97
CA VAL A 50 -3.97 -7.13 7.64
C VAL A 50 -4.67 -8.33 6.98
N VAL A 51 -5.77 -8.83 7.59
CA VAL A 51 -6.58 -9.92 7.03
C VAL A 51 -7.12 -9.56 5.64
N ALA A 52 -7.65 -8.35 5.48
CA ALA A 52 -8.15 -7.89 4.18
C ALA A 52 -7.03 -7.73 3.13
N LEU A 53 -5.83 -7.33 3.55
CA LEU A 53 -4.67 -7.21 2.68
C LEU A 53 -4.16 -8.57 2.22
N ILE A 54 -4.06 -9.55 3.13
CA ILE A 54 -3.72 -10.93 2.79
C ILE A 54 -4.72 -11.49 1.77
N ALA A 55 -6.02 -11.31 1.99
CA ALA A 55 -7.06 -11.75 1.07
C ALA A 55 -6.94 -11.08 -0.31
N THR A 56 -6.71 -9.77 -0.34
CA THR A 56 -6.55 -8.99 -1.56
C THR A 56 -5.33 -9.44 -2.38
N VAL A 57 -4.19 -9.62 -1.71
CA VAL A 57 -2.92 -9.94 -2.36
C VAL A 57 -2.87 -11.40 -2.82
N SER A 58 -3.41 -12.33 -2.02
CA SER A 58 -3.41 -13.77 -2.34
C SER A 58 -4.54 -14.21 -3.26
N GLY A 59 -5.63 -13.43 -3.34
CA GLY A 59 -6.86 -13.82 -4.01
C GLY A 59 -7.68 -14.89 -3.26
N VAL A 60 -7.27 -15.27 -2.05
CA VAL A 60 -8.04 -16.16 -1.18
C VAL A 60 -9.19 -15.38 -0.53
N PRO A 61 -10.41 -15.92 -0.45
CA PRO A 61 -11.55 -15.24 0.15
C PRO A 61 -11.27 -14.79 1.58
N ILE A 62 -11.72 -13.58 1.95
CA ILE A 62 -11.45 -12.99 3.27
C ILE A 62 -11.93 -13.87 4.42
N ASP A 63 -13.07 -14.57 4.26
CA ASP A 63 -13.58 -15.52 5.26
C ASP A 63 -12.70 -16.77 5.44
N ALA A 64 -11.92 -17.16 4.42
CA ALA A 64 -10.91 -18.22 4.58
C ALA A 64 -9.67 -17.69 5.29
N VAL A 65 -9.22 -16.48 4.93
CA VAL A 65 -8.07 -15.85 5.58
C VAL A 65 -8.34 -15.58 7.07
N ASP A 66 -9.56 -15.17 7.42
CA ASP A 66 -10.00 -14.95 8.80
C ASP A 66 -9.98 -16.22 9.67
N GLN A 67 -9.89 -17.40 9.04
CA GLN A 67 -9.73 -18.68 9.74
C GLN A 67 -8.27 -19.10 9.91
N MET A 68 -7.31 -18.34 9.38
CA MET A 68 -5.89 -18.60 9.61
C MET A 68 -5.57 -18.46 11.10
N TYR A 69 -4.59 -19.24 11.57
CA TYR A 69 -4.08 -19.07 12.92
C TYR A 69 -3.38 -17.71 13.07
N GLY A 70 -3.51 -17.08 14.23
CA GLY A 70 -2.91 -15.76 14.50
C GLY A 70 -1.42 -15.67 14.15
N SER A 71 -0.63 -16.70 14.49
CA SER A 71 0.80 -16.74 14.13
C SER A 71 1.07 -16.74 12.61
N GLN A 72 0.13 -17.19 11.79
CA GLN A 72 0.24 -17.15 10.33
C GLN A 72 -0.16 -15.79 9.77
N ILE A 73 -1.05 -15.07 10.47
CA ILE A 73 -1.36 -13.67 10.18
C ILE A 73 -0.16 -12.79 10.54
N GLU A 74 0.47 -13.02 11.70
CA GLU A 74 1.71 -12.35 12.12
C GLU A 74 2.84 -12.58 11.11
N GLU A 75 3.04 -13.81 10.64
CA GLU A 75 4.06 -14.12 9.61
C GLU A 75 3.81 -13.35 8.29
N ALA A 76 2.55 -13.15 7.90
CA ALA A 76 2.19 -12.36 6.74
C ALA A 76 2.38 -10.85 6.98
N GLU A 77 2.07 -10.37 8.18
CA GLU A 77 2.28 -8.98 8.59
C GLU A 77 3.77 -8.63 8.58
N ASP A 78 4.63 -9.49 9.14
CA ASP A 78 6.08 -9.35 9.11
C ASP A 78 6.60 -9.29 7.67
N PHE A 79 6.06 -10.12 6.77
CA PHE A 79 6.39 -10.07 5.35
C PHE A 79 5.97 -8.76 4.68
N PHE A 80 4.85 -8.15 5.07
CA PHE A 80 4.47 -6.84 4.54
C PHE A 80 5.30 -5.70 5.13
N ALA A 81 5.64 -5.80 6.42
CA ALA A 81 6.41 -4.80 7.15
C ALA A 81 7.78 -4.55 6.54
N VAL A 82 8.43 -5.57 5.98
CA VAL A 82 9.74 -5.39 5.33
C VAL A 82 9.69 -4.38 4.18
N PHE A 83 8.56 -4.24 3.47
CA PHE A 83 8.43 -3.25 2.38
C PHE A 83 8.29 -1.80 2.87
N ALA A 84 8.05 -1.60 4.16
CA ALA A 84 8.03 -0.28 4.80
C ALA A 84 9.40 0.07 5.42
N GLU A 85 10.35 -0.86 5.49
CA GLU A 85 11.69 -0.58 5.99
C GLU A 85 12.41 0.47 5.12
N GLY A 86 13.02 1.46 5.77
CA GLY A 86 13.75 2.52 5.07
C GLY A 86 12.86 3.59 4.40
N VAL A 87 11.55 3.55 4.60
CA VAL A 87 10.67 4.68 4.28
C VAL A 87 11.11 5.87 5.13
N SER A 88 11.37 7.00 4.46
CA SER A 88 12.18 8.14 4.94
C SER A 88 12.01 8.46 6.44
N PRO A 89 13.11 8.60 7.21
CA PRO A 89 13.03 8.79 8.66
C PRO A 89 12.26 10.07 9.01
N THR A 90 11.27 9.92 9.91
CA THR A 90 10.39 10.98 10.42
C THR A 90 11.11 12.06 11.26
N GLU A 91 12.43 12.11 11.20
CA GLU A 91 13.28 12.94 12.04
C GLU A 91 13.66 14.26 11.36
N LYS A 92 13.57 14.33 10.02
CA LYS A 92 13.87 15.55 9.24
C LYS A 92 12.68 15.93 8.37
N ARG A 93 12.36 17.22 8.34
CA ARG A 93 11.44 17.79 7.34
C ARG A 93 11.94 17.45 5.93
N SER A 94 11.01 17.05 5.06
CA SER A 94 11.31 16.81 3.65
C SER A 94 11.66 18.11 2.91
N ASP A 95 12.53 18.00 1.92
CA ASP A 95 12.86 19.13 1.03
C ASP A 95 11.65 19.47 0.14
N ASP A 96 11.52 20.74 -0.29
CA ASP A 96 10.34 21.25 -0.99
C ASP A 96 10.06 20.55 -2.32
N GLU A 97 11.07 19.94 -2.94
CA GLU A 97 10.97 19.18 -4.20
C GLU A 97 11.79 17.88 -4.09
N MET A 98 11.31 16.82 -4.73
CA MET A 98 11.99 15.53 -4.78
C MET A 98 11.63 14.77 -6.05
N THR A 99 12.61 14.30 -6.82
CA THR A 99 12.38 13.27 -7.83
C THR A 99 12.57 11.89 -7.20
N LEU A 100 11.49 11.11 -7.17
CA LEU A 100 11.50 9.73 -6.70
C LEU A 100 11.66 8.77 -7.90
N PRO A 101 12.84 8.18 -8.13
CA PRO A 101 12.96 7.07 -9.08
C PRO A 101 12.20 5.86 -8.53
N LEU A 102 11.35 5.25 -9.37
CA LEU A 102 10.60 4.07 -8.99
C LEU A 102 11.52 2.85 -9.05
N GLN A 103 11.61 2.10 -7.95
CA GLN A 103 12.31 0.82 -7.91
C GLN A 103 11.71 -0.16 -8.92
N GLN A 104 10.39 -0.08 -9.12
CA GLN A 104 9.69 -0.83 -10.15
C GLN A 104 8.87 0.13 -11.02
N PRO A 105 9.35 0.45 -12.24
CA PRO A 105 8.60 1.29 -13.16
C PRO A 105 7.20 0.75 -13.41
N VAL A 106 6.22 1.64 -13.34
CA VAL A 106 4.83 1.34 -13.67
C VAL A 106 4.71 1.37 -15.19
N LYS A 107 4.27 0.25 -15.78
CA LYS A 107 3.96 0.14 -17.21
C LYS A 107 2.56 -0.43 -17.41
N LEU A 108 1.59 0.43 -17.69
CA LEU A 108 0.18 0.07 -17.90
C LEU A 108 -0.24 0.07 -19.37
N THR A 109 0.52 0.73 -20.23
CA THR A 109 0.31 0.77 -21.69
C THR A 109 1.62 0.52 -22.43
N GLU A 110 1.53 0.11 -23.70
CA GLU A 110 2.72 0.02 -24.57
C GLU A 110 3.21 1.41 -25.00
N ASP A 111 2.27 2.35 -25.15
CA ASP A 111 2.53 3.75 -25.55
C ASP A 111 3.13 4.58 -24.41
N ASP A 112 3.91 5.60 -24.77
CA ASP A 112 4.49 6.58 -23.86
C ASP A 112 3.43 7.58 -23.38
N THR A 113 2.60 7.14 -22.43
CA THR A 113 1.54 7.94 -21.81
C THR A 113 1.82 8.14 -20.33
N GLY A 114 1.14 9.10 -19.67
CA GLY A 114 1.22 9.27 -18.21
C GLY A 114 0.72 8.07 -17.40
N LEU A 115 0.17 7.02 -18.04
CA LEU A 115 -0.12 5.74 -17.40
C LEU A 115 1.14 4.90 -17.14
N ASN A 116 2.26 5.27 -17.77
CA ASN A 116 3.58 4.72 -17.50
C ASN A 116 4.38 5.74 -16.68
N ALA A 117 5.16 5.25 -15.71
CA ALA A 117 6.03 6.08 -14.90
C ALA A 117 7.30 5.29 -14.52
N ALA A 118 8.47 5.91 -14.70
CA ALA A 118 9.74 5.41 -14.18
C ALA A 118 10.22 6.22 -12.96
N SER A 119 9.67 7.41 -12.76
CA SER A 119 9.91 8.29 -11.62
C SER A 119 8.66 9.13 -11.35
N LEU A 120 8.62 9.75 -10.17
CA LEU A 120 7.65 10.78 -9.82
C LEU A 120 8.38 12.06 -9.43
N ASP A 121 7.94 13.20 -9.96
CA ASP A 121 8.38 14.51 -9.50
C ASP A 121 7.41 15.00 -8.43
N LEU A 122 7.86 15.02 -7.18
CA LEU A 122 7.09 15.38 -6.01
C LEU A 122 7.49 16.78 -5.51
N SER A 123 6.56 17.45 -4.86
CA SER A 123 6.78 18.76 -4.22
C SER A 123 5.93 18.88 -2.95
N GLU A 124 6.24 19.88 -2.10
CA GLU A 124 5.43 20.18 -0.92
C GLU A 124 3.96 20.40 -1.34
N PRO A 125 3.02 19.56 -0.87
CA PRO A 125 1.64 19.67 -1.29
C PRO A 125 0.97 20.89 -0.66
N THR A 126 0.30 21.68 -1.50
CA THR A 126 -0.51 22.80 -1.05
C THR A 126 -1.67 22.33 -0.15
N ASN A 127 -2.17 23.23 0.71
CA ASN A 127 -3.37 22.96 1.51
C ASN A 127 -4.61 22.59 0.67
N LEU A 128 -4.73 23.14 -0.56
CA LEU A 128 -5.81 22.78 -1.47
C LEU A 128 -5.69 21.32 -1.94
N GLN A 129 -4.50 20.87 -2.36
CA GLN A 129 -4.24 19.49 -2.75
C GLN A 129 -4.50 18.53 -1.59
N ARG A 130 -4.02 18.85 -0.37
CA ARG A 130 -4.30 18.03 0.83
C ARG A 130 -5.80 17.88 1.10
N ARG A 131 -6.57 18.98 0.97
CA ARG A 131 -8.03 18.93 1.19
C ARG A 131 -8.74 18.11 0.11
N LYS A 132 -8.37 18.28 -1.17
CA LYS A 132 -8.92 17.48 -2.28
C LYS A 132 -8.62 15.99 -2.11
N ALA A 133 -7.39 15.66 -1.74
CA ALA A 133 -6.96 14.30 -1.48
C ALA A 133 -7.78 13.64 -0.35
N ARG A 134 -8.01 14.34 0.76
CA ARG A 134 -8.83 13.84 1.88
C ARG A 134 -10.28 13.53 1.49
N ALA A 135 -10.82 14.19 0.46
CA ALA A 135 -12.15 13.89 -0.04
C ALA A 135 -12.23 12.54 -0.79
N ALA A 136 -11.09 11.89 -1.08
CA ALA A 136 -11.05 10.58 -1.73
C ALA A 136 -11.45 9.41 -0.82
N GLY A 137 -11.52 9.62 0.50
CA GLY A 137 -11.95 8.61 1.47
C GLY A 137 -10.88 8.33 2.54
N GLY A 138 -10.56 7.06 2.76
CA GLY A 138 -9.63 6.63 3.78
C GLY A 138 -8.16 7.01 3.51
N PRO A 139 -7.26 6.79 4.49
CA PRO A 139 -5.86 7.20 4.40
C PRO A 139 -5.16 6.73 3.12
N PHE A 140 -5.37 5.50 2.65
CA PHE A 140 -4.71 5.02 1.43
C PHE A 140 -5.29 5.67 0.16
N ALA A 141 -6.61 5.81 0.07
CA ALA A 141 -7.25 6.53 -1.03
C ALA A 141 -6.80 8.00 -1.10
N ALA A 142 -6.66 8.65 0.06
CA ALA A 142 -6.17 10.02 0.17
C ALA A 142 -4.70 10.13 -0.24
N SER A 143 -3.84 9.22 0.19
CA SER A 143 -2.43 9.18 -0.24
C SER A 143 -2.29 8.99 -1.75
N ILE A 144 -3.05 8.07 -2.34
CA ILE A 144 -3.09 7.86 -3.79
C ILE A 144 -3.50 9.14 -4.53
N ALA A 145 -4.56 9.80 -4.04
CA ALA A 145 -5.03 11.06 -4.61
C ALA A 145 -4.00 12.18 -4.47
N LEU A 146 -3.32 12.29 -3.34
CA LEU A 146 -2.30 13.31 -3.10
C LEU A 146 -1.09 13.13 -4.02
N ILE A 147 -0.55 11.91 -4.11
CA ILE A 147 0.57 11.59 -5.01
C ILE A 147 0.18 11.90 -6.45
N SER A 148 -1.01 11.47 -6.88
CA SER A 148 -1.53 11.73 -8.23
C SER A 148 -1.62 13.24 -8.53
N ASP A 149 -2.17 14.02 -7.60
CA ASP A 149 -2.35 15.47 -7.79
C ASP A 149 -1.02 16.25 -7.77
N VAL A 150 -0.03 15.81 -6.97
CA VAL A 150 1.27 16.48 -6.85
C VAL A 150 2.18 16.10 -8.02
N ALA A 151 2.33 14.80 -8.29
CA ALA A 151 3.18 14.29 -9.38
C ALA A 151 2.55 14.43 -10.76
N LYS A 152 1.30 14.88 -10.85
CA LYS A 152 0.54 15.03 -12.10
C LYS A 152 0.44 13.73 -12.91
N VAL A 153 0.45 12.59 -12.23
CA VAL A 153 0.23 11.27 -12.82
C VAL A 153 -1.19 10.78 -12.53
N PRO A 154 -1.84 9.99 -13.39
CA PRO A 154 -3.13 9.38 -13.12
C PRO A 154 -3.14 8.53 -11.84
N ARG A 155 -4.25 8.54 -11.09
CA ARG A 155 -4.43 7.65 -9.92
C ARG A 155 -4.25 6.17 -10.24
N LYS A 156 -4.55 5.77 -11.49
CA LYS A 156 -4.34 4.39 -11.96
C LYS A 156 -2.84 4.02 -11.95
N THR A 157 -1.98 4.96 -12.34
CA THR A 157 -0.51 4.81 -12.26
C THR A 157 -0.08 4.64 -10.81
N VAL A 158 -0.56 5.52 -9.92
CA VAL A 158 -0.22 5.45 -8.49
C VAL A 158 -0.67 4.14 -7.85
N ARG A 159 -1.89 3.66 -8.16
CA ARG A 159 -2.39 2.36 -7.69
C ARG A 159 -1.53 1.18 -8.10
N ALA A 160 -0.83 1.30 -9.21
CA ALA A 160 0.04 0.25 -9.75
C ALA A 160 1.48 0.31 -9.22
N MET A 161 1.83 1.32 -8.41
CA MET A 161 3.12 1.39 -7.73
C MET A 161 3.24 0.25 -6.70
N CYS A 162 4.44 -0.29 -6.56
CA CYS A 162 4.75 -1.24 -5.50
C CYS A 162 4.73 -0.55 -4.12
N ALA A 163 4.57 -1.34 -3.06
CA ALA A 163 4.49 -0.84 -1.68
C ALA A 163 5.68 0.05 -1.34
N ARG A 164 6.90 -0.34 -1.67
CA ARG A 164 8.11 0.45 -1.38
C ARG A 164 8.02 1.86 -1.97
N ASP A 165 7.80 1.95 -3.29
CA ASP A 165 7.74 3.25 -3.98
C ASP A 165 6.57 4.10 -3.47
N PHE A 166 5.41 3.48 -3.24
CA PHE A 166 4.23 4.18 -2.72
C PHE A 166 4.46 4.70 -1.30
N LEU A 167 5.00 3.87 -0.40
CA LEU A 167 5.26 4.24 0.98
C LEU A 167 6.38 5.27 1.08
N THR A 168 7.41 5.23 0.21
CA THR A 168 8.42 6.29 0.13
C THR A 168 7.78 7.64 -0.23
N ALA A 169 6.88 7.69 -1.22
CA ALA A 169 6.17 8.91 -1.57
C ALA A 169 5.26 9.40 -0.42
N VAL A 170 4.60 8.49 0.31
CA VAL A 170 3.82 8.84 1.51
C VAL A 170 4.72 9.39 2.62
N GLY A 171 5.87 8.76 2.86
CA GLY A 171 6.87 9.18 3.85
C GLY A 171 7.37 10.60 3.57
N TYR A 172 7.65 10.92 2.31
CA TYR A 172 7.98 12.29 1.88
C TYR A 172 6.89 13.30 2.27
N PHE A 173 5.61 13.00 2.02
CA PHE A 173 4.54 13.93 2.41
C PHE A 173 4.31 14.06 3.92
N ASN A 174 4.66 13.02 4.68
CA ASN A 174 4.63 13.03 6.14
C ASN A 174 5.76 13.88 6.72
N GLY A 175 6.90 14.03 6.03
CA GLY A 175 8.00 14.89 6.48
C GLY A 175 7.61 16.36 6.67
N PHE A 176 6.64 16.86 5.93
CA PHE A 176 6.10 18.23 6.12
C PHE A 176 5.21 18.39 7.36
N GLN A 177 4.92 17.31 8.09
CA GLN A 177 4.13 17.36 9.34
C GLN A 177 5.01 17.45 10.60
N ILE A 178 6.34 17.37 10.47
CA ILE A 178 7.29 17.27 11.58
C ILE A 178 7.33 18.56 12.44
N GLY A 179 7.00 19.72 11.89
CA GLY A 179 6.99 21.02 12.59
C GLY A 179 5.83 21.28 13.56
N ARG A 180 5.17 20.25 14.10
CA ARG A 180 4.10 20.38 15.12
C ARG A 180 4.39 19.65 16.44
N ARG A 181 5.62 19.20 16.67
CA ARG A 181 6.01 18.69 18.00
C ARG A 181 6.33 19.90 18.89
N PRO A 182 5.65 20.10 20.03
CA PRO A 182 6.10 21.08 21.02
C PRO A 182 7.48 20.63 21.50
N GLY A 183 8.52 21.43 21.24
CA GLY A 183 9.89 21.16 21.71
C GLY A 183 10.96 20.93 20.64
N SER A 184 10.72 21.20 19.36
CA SER A 184 11.82 21.39 18.40
C SER A 184 12.32 22.83 18.51
N ASP A 185 13.33 23.05 19.35
CA ASP A 185 14.09 24.30 19.40
C ASP A 185 14.87 24.46 18.08
N ASP A 186 14.53 25.49 17.30
CA ASP A 186 15.48 26.21 16.44
C ASP A 186 16.24 27.24 17.29
#